data_AF-A0A9P5Y3S2-F1
#
_entry.id   AF-A0A9P5Y3S2-F1
#
_cell.length_a   1.000
_cell.length_b   1.000
_cell.length_c   1.000
_cell.angle_alpha   90.00
_cell.angle_beta   90.00
_cell.angle_gamma   90.00
#
_symmetry.space_group_name_H-M   'P 1'
#
loop_
_entity.id
_entity.type
_entity.pdbx_description
1 polymer ?
#
loop_
_entity_poly.entity_id
_entity_poly.type
_entity_poly.pdbx_seq_one_letter_code
_entity_poly.pdbx_strand_id
1 'polypeptide(L)'
;MFFNGSKVLIALAAATVVTASPTRRDWTVETTTCSFILHANGPFDSSELLAEFNYAIGRTLAMAVPSHSIDGGGDATWVDNGDNTFDVQLTIGAVGETSASAAAIMTGWVGTSLVGPTVNWFVQSASCI
;
A
#
# COMPACT_ATOMS: atom_id res chain seq x y z
N MET A 1 39.62 21.58 55.82
CA MET A 1 38.44 21.80 54.95
C MET A 1 38.62 20.92 53.73
N PHE A 2 37.78 19.91 53.56
CA PHE A 2 37.82 18.98 52.42
C PHE A 2 36.59 19.25 51.54
N PHE A 3 36.82 19.59 50.28
CA PHE A 3 35.77 19.89 49.31
C PHE A 3 35.08 18.59 48.86
N ASN A 4 33.75 18.56 49.03
CA ASN A 4 32.87 17.45 48.67
C ASN A 4 32.55 17.55 47.18
N GLY A 5 33.20 16.73 46.35
CA GLY A 5 33.00 16.71 44.90
C GLY A 5 31.72 15.95 44.51
N SER A 6 30.71 16.70 44.06
CA SER A 6 29.46 16.18 43.48
C SER A 6 29.72 15.27 42.28
N LYS A 7 29.24 14.03 42.34
CA LYS A 7 29.19 13.11 41.19
C LYS A 7 27.91 13.39 40.39
N VAL A 8 28.04 14.17 39.32
CA VAL A 8 26.99 14.28 38.30
C VAL A 8 27.15 13.08 37.36
N LEU A 9 26.25 12.11 37.48
CA LEU A 9 26.12 11.02 36.52
C LEU A 9 25.27 11.55 35.35
N ILE A 10 25.92 11.88 34.24
CA ILE A 10 25.24 12.21 32.98
C ILE A 10 24.69 10.90 32.42
N ALA A 11 23.36 10.78 32.40
CA ALA A 11 22.65 9.67 31.79
C ALA A 11 22.84 9.70 30.26
N LEU A 12 23.29 8.57 29.71
CA LEU A 12 23.50 8.36 28.29
C LEU A 12 22.13 8.37 27.58
N ALA A 13 21.92 9.34 26.71
CA ALA A 13 20.71 9.43 25.89
C ALA A 13 20.61 8.18 24.99
N ALA A 14 19.54 7.41 25.16
CA ALA A 14 19.20 6.31 24.27
C ALA A 14 18.82 6.89 22.90
N ALA A 15 19.73 6.81 21.94
CA ALA A 15 19.39 6.99 20.54
C ALA A 15 18.57 5.77 20.10
N THR A 16 17.25 5.91 20.04
CA THR A 16 16.41 4.97 19.32
C THR A 16 16.70 5.14 17.84
N VAL A 17 17.69 4.40 17.34
CA VAL A 17 17.83 4.19 15.91
C VAL A 17 16.60 3.39 15.49
N VAL A 18 15.65 4.05 14.81
CA VAL A 18 14.64 3.34 14.02
C VAL A 18 15.43 2.76 12.85
N THR A 19 16.03 1.60 13.06
CA THR A 19 16.39 0.76 11.93
C THR A 19 15.08 0.38 11.29
N ALA A 20 14.76 0.95 10.13
CA ALA A 20 13.84 0.32 9.22
C ALA A 20 14.43 -1.06 8.93
N SER A 21 14.04 -2.06 9.73
CA SER A 21 14.34 -3.44 9.40
C SER A 21 13.71 -3.64 8.04
N PRO A 22 14.45 -4.08 7.00
CA PRO A 22 13.79 -4.55 5.80
C PRO A 22 12.84 -5.64 6.27
N THR A 23 11.54 -5.39 6.22
CA THR A 23 10.54 -6.43 6.36
C THR A 23 10.92 -7.43 5.29
N ARG A 24 11.45 -8.59 5.72
CA ARG A 24 11.63 -9.70 4.81
C ARG A 24 10.25 -9.94 4.24
N ARG A 25 10.10 -9.80 2.92
CA ARG A 25 8.93 -10.33 2.20
C ARG A 25 8.70 -11.72 2.76
N ASP A 26 7.58 -11.92 3.43
CA ASP A 26 7.20 -13.26 3.79
C ASP A 26 6.71 -13.95 2.51
N TRP A 27 7.56 -14.76 1.91
CA TRP A 27 7.24 -15.50 0.68
C TRP A 27 6.11 -16.52 0.88
N THR A 28 5.56 -16.64 2.10
CA THR A 28 4.37 -17.44 2.38
C THR A 28 3.05 -16.70 2.15
N VAL A 29 3.06 -15.39 1.91
CA VAL A 29 1.81 -14.68 1.62
C VAL A 29 1.36 -15.00 0.20
N GLU A 30 0.14 -15.53 0.10
CA GLU A 30 -0.49 -15.77 -1.18
C GLU A 30 -0.82 -14.43 -1.86
N THR A 31 -0.44 -14.31 -3.12
CA THR A 31 -0.76 -13.14 -3.94
C THR A 31 -1.80 -13.51 -5.00
N THR A 32 -2.56 -12.52 -5.44
CA THR A 32 -3.44 -12.62 -6.61
C THR A 32 -3.11 -11.48 -7.55
N THR A 33 -3.33 -11.70 -8.85
CA THR A 33 -3.16 -10.66 -9.87
C THR A 33 -4.52 -10.12 -10.26
N CYS A 34 -4.72 -8.83 -10.08
CA CYS A 34 -5.97 -8.16 -10.42
C CYS A 34 -5.74 -7.12 -11.51
N SER A 35 -6.69 -7.06 -12.44
CA SER A 35 -6.83 -6.04 -13.47
C SER A 35 -8.03 -5.16 -13.15
N PHE A 36 -7.83 -3.85 -13.23
CA PHE A 36 -8.82 -2.83 -12.92
C PHE A 36 -8.94 -1.86 -14.08
N ILE A 37 -10.15 -1.34 -14.33
CA ILE A 37 -10.31 -0.10 -15.09
C ILE A 37 -10.58 1.01 -14.07
N LEU A 38 -9.62 1.91 -13.91
CA LEU A 38 -9.68 3.02 -12.95
C LEU A 38 -9.92 4.33 -13.67
N HIS A 39 -10.88 5.12 -13.20
CA HIS A 39 -11.17 6.45 -13.71
C HIS A 39 -10.80 7.52 -12.68
N ALA A 40 -10.00 8.50 -13.08
CA ALA A 40 -9.61 9.61 -12.20
C ALA A 40 -10.81 10.52 -11.91
N ASN A 41 -11.16 10.70 -10.63
CA ASN A 41 -12.25 11.58 -10.22
C ASN A 41 -11.75 12.99 -9.87
N GLY A 42 -10.96 13.59 -10.77
CA GLY A 42 -10.36 14.91 -10.60
C GLY A 42 -9.04 15.08 -11.33
N PRO A 43 -8.42 16.28 -11.26
CA PRO A 43 -7.08 16.49 -11.78
C PRO A 43 -6.06 15.72 -10.95
N PHE A 44 -5.04 15.18 -11.60
CA PHE A 44 -3.93 14.44 -10.97
C PHE A 44 -2.62 14.77 -11.68
N ASP A 45 -1.50 14.51 -11.00
CA ASP A 45 -0.18 14.60 -11.59
C ASP A 45 0.18 13.26 -12.25
N SER A 46 0.31 13.25 -13.57
CA SER A 46 0.61 12.04 -14.32
C SER A 46 2.04 11.51 -14.11
N SER A 47 2.93 12.31 -13.51
CA SER A 47 4.33 11.90 -13.29
C SER A 47 4.50 10.81 -12.22
N GLU A 48 3.50 10.63 -11.35
CA GLU A 48 3.56 9.72 -10.19
C GLU A 48 2.49 8.60 -10.25
N LEU A 49 1.96 8.28 -11.44
CA LEU A 49 0.88 7.29 -11.61
C LEU A 49 1.20 5.91 -10.99
N LEU A 50 2.45 5.46 -11.05
CA LEU A 50 2.87 4.22 -10.38
C LEU A 50 2.60 4.28 -8.87
N ALA A 51 3.03 5.36 -8.23
CA ALA A 51 2.86 5.55 -6.79
C ALA A 51 1.37 5.73 -6.42
N GLU A 52 0.62 6.45 -7.26
CA GLU A 52 -0.84 6.61 -7.12
C GLU A 52 -1.55 5.26 -7.10
N PHE A 53 -1.34 4.40 -8.11
CA PHE A 53 -2.02 3.11 -8.22
C PHE A 53 -1.62 2.15 -7.11
N ASN A 54 -0.32 2.02 -6.84
CA ASN A 54 0.19 1.18 -5.76
C ASN A 54 -0.38 1.61 -4.40
N TYR A 55 -0.45 2.92 -4.14
CA TYR A 55 -1.01 3.44 -2.90
C TYR A 55 -2.52 3.22 -2.81
N ALA A 56 -3.28 3.61 -3.84
CA ALA A 56 -4.74 3.53 -3.82
C ALA A 56 -5.22 2.09 -3.63
N ILE A 57 -4.64 1.14 -4.36
CA ILE A 57 -4.98 -0.28 -4.25
C ILE A 57 -4.45 -0.86 -2.94
N GLY A 58 -3.17 -0.66 -2.64
CA GLY A 58 -2.52 -1.23 -1.46
C GLY A 58 -3.14 -0.76 -0.14
N ARG A 59 -3.41 0.54 0.00
CA ARG A 59 -4.09 1.10 1.16
C ARG A 59 -5.50 0.57 1.31
N THR A 60 -6.26 0.51 0.21
CA THR A 60 -7.65 0.04 0.27
C THR A 60 -7.71 -1.44 0.66
N LEU A 61 -6.81 -2.27 0.12
CA LEU A 61 -6.69 -3.67 0.53
C LEU A 61 -6.30 -3.79 2.00
N ALA A 62 -5.27 -3.06 2.46
CA ALA A 62 -4.87 -3.06 3.85
C ALA A 62 -6.04 -2.66 4.78
N MET A 63 -6.86 -1.68 4.39
CA MET A 63 -8.02 -1.30 5.21
C MET A 63 -9.14 -2.36 5.22
N ALA A 64 -9.25 -3.16 4.17
CA ALA A 64 -10.29 -4.17 4.04
C ALA A 64 -9.97 -5.50 4.77
N VAL A 65 -8.69 -5.76 5.05
CA VAL A 65 -8.24 -7.01 5.66
C VAL A 65 -8.02 -6.86 7.18
N PRO A 66 -8.28 -7.88 8.00
CA PRO A 66 -8.17 -7.78 9.46
C PRO A 66 -6.76 -7.48 9.97
N SER A 67 -5.73 -7.91 9.23
CA SER A 67 -4.33 -7.69 9.60
C SER A 67 -3.87 -6.25 9.41
N HIS A 68 -4.61 -5.46 8.64
CA HIS A 68 -4.21 -4.13 8.19
C HIS A 68 -2.84 -4.06 7.51
N SER A 69 -2.37 -5.19 6.96
CA SER A 69 -1.02 -5.33 6.45
C SER A 69 -1.02 -6.02 5.09
N ILE A 70 -0.29 -5.41 4.16
CA ILE A 70 0.08 -6.01 2.88
C ILE A 70 1.53 -6.49 2.98
N ASP A 71 1.79 -7.71 2.55
CA ASP A 71 3.14 -8.27 2.49
C ASP A 71 3.19 -9.21 1.28
N GLY A 72 3.79 -8.73 0.20
CA GLY A 72 3.73 -9.39 -1.11
C GLY A 72 3.05 -8.55 -2.17
N GLY A 73 3.59 -8.63 -3.38
CA GLY A 73 3.12 -7.89 -4.54
C GLY A 73 4.24 -7.30 -5.38
N GLY A 74 3.87 -6.81 -6.55
CA GLY A 74 4.75 -6.13 -7.50
C GLY A 74 4.37 -4.66 -7.69
N ASP A 75 5.08 -4.01 -8.61
CA ASP A 75 4.68 -2.69 -9.08
C ASP A 75 3.45 -2.81 -9.98
N ALA A 76 2.51 -1.88 -9.84
CA ALA A 76 1.42 -1.75 -10.78
C ALA A 76 1.96 -1.48 -12.19
N THR A 77 1.34 -2.11 -13.18
CA THR A 77 1.50 -1.75 -14.59
C THR A 77 0.20 -1.11 -15.07
N TRP A 78 0.28 -0.18 -16.01
CA TRP A 78 -0.91 0.49 -16.52
C TRP A 78 -0.82 0.86 -17.99
N VAL A 79 -1.99 0.98 -18.61
CA VAL A 79 -2.18 1.56 -19.94
C VAL A 79 -3.20 2.70 -19.82
N ASP A 80 -2.86 3.86 -20.38
CA ASP A 80 -3.77 5.01 -20.49
C ASP A 80 -4.66 4.85 -21.72
N ASN A 81 -5.98 4.94 -21.53
CA ASN A 81 -6.98 4.81 -22.59
C ASN A 81 -7.31 6.12 -23.31
N GLY A 82 -6.79 7.26 -22.82
CA GLY A 82 -6.99 8.58 -23.42
C GLY A 82 -8.32 9.26 -23.07
N ASP A 83 -9.10 8.68 -22.15
CA ASP A 83 -10.41 9.17 -21.68
C ASP A 83 -10.47 9.32 -20.14
N ASN A 84 -9.31 9.56 -19.51
CA ASN A 84 -9.11 9.55 -18.05
C ASN A 84 -9.37 8.18 -17.39
N THR A 85 -9.42 7.10 -18.17
CA THR A 85 -9.41 5.73 -17.66
C THR A 85 -8.07 5.06 -17.88
N PHE A 86 -7.74 4.14 -16.97
CA PHE A 86 -6.49 3.39 -16.96
C PHE A 86 -6.78 1.92 -16.74
N ASP A 87 -6.26 1.07 -17.62
CA ASP A 87 -6.18 -0.37 -17.40
C ASP A 87 -4.98 -0.64 -16.50
N VAL A 88 -5.24 -0.94 -15.22
CA VAL A 88 -4.21 -1.15 -14.19
C VAL A 88 -4.15 -2.61 -13.83
N GLN A 89 -2.97 -3.20 -13.86
CA GLN A 89 -2.71 -4.55 -13.37
C GLN A 89 -1.76 -4.51 -12.18
N LEU A 90 -2.13 -5.19 -11.10
CA LEU A 90 -1.32 -5.32 -9.90
C LEU A 90 -1.40 -6.73 -9.34
N THR A 91 -0.24 -7.32 -9.04
CA THR A 91 -0.13 -8.50 -8.19
C THR A 91 0.07 -8.04 -6.75
N ILE A 92 -0.79 -8.46 -5.82
CA ILE A 92 -0.70 -8.06 -4.41
C ILE A 92 -1.21 -9.17 -3.49
N GLY A 93 -0.66 -9.23 -2.28
CA GLY A 93 -1.07 -10.13 -1.21
C GLY A 93 -1.28 -9.38 0.10
N ALA A 94 -2.11 -9.94 0.97
CA ALA A 94 -2.40 -9.40 2.29
C ALA A 94 -2.08 -10.43 3.37
N VAL A 95 -1.49 -9.98 4.49
CA VAL A 95 -1.08 -10.87 5.58
C VAL A 95 -2.33 -11.52 6.17
N GLY A 96 -2.32 -12.85 6.27
CA GLY A 96 -3.44 -13.62 6.84
C GLY A 96 -4.63 -13.83 5.89
N GLU A 97 -4.55 -13.35 4.65
CA GLU A 97 -5.55 -13.62 3.62
C GLU A 97 -5.05 -14.67 2.64
N THR A 98 -6.00 -15.44 2.09
CA THR A 98 -5.74 -16.29 0.91
C THR A 98 -5.82 -15.45 -0.36
N SER A 99 -5.20 -15.93 -1.44
CA SER A 99 -5.32 -15.34 -2.78
C SER A 99 -6.79 -15.15 -3.19
N ALA A 100 -7.63 -16.16 -2.96
CA ALA A 100 -9.06 -16.12 -3.29
C ALA A 100 -9.85 -15.09 -2.46
N SER A 101 -9.51 -14.93 -1.18
CA SER A 101 -10.15 -13.93 -0.31
C SER A 101 -9.77 -12.51 -0.74
N ALA A 102 -8.48 -12.25 -0.97
CA ALA A 102 -8.00 -10.97 -1.48
C ALA A 102 -8.62 -10.63 -2.85
N ALA A 103 -8.74 -11.61 -3.75
CA ALA A 103 -9.41 -11.46 -5.04
C ALA A 103 -10.89 -11.10 -4.88
N ALA A 104 -11.61 -11.77 -3.97
CA ALA A 104 -13.02 -11.47 -3.70
C ALA A 104 -13.23 -10.05 -3.15
N ILE A 105 -12.33 -9.59 -2.27
CA ILE A 105 -12.34 -8.22 -1.75
C ILE A 105 -12.16 -7.22 -2.91
N MET A 106 -11.11 -7.41 -3.72
CA MET A 106 -10.76 -6.48 -4.80
C MET A 106 -11.78 -6.44 -5.93
N THR A 107 -12.35 -7.59 -6.30
CA THR A 107 -13.45 -7.64 -7.29
C THR A 107 -14.73 -6.99 -6.76
N GLY A 108 -14.93 -6.94 -5.43
CA GLY A 108 -16.03 -6.25 -4.77
C GLY A 108 -15.94 -4.71 -4.82
N TRP A 109 -14.83 -4.12 -5.27
CA TRP A 109 -14.67 -2.67 -5.32
C TRP A 109 -15.34 -2.00 -6.51
N VAL A 110 -15.88 -2.76 -7.47
CA VAL A 110 -16.57 -2.20 -8.65
C VAL A 110 -17.68 -1.24 -8.23
N GLY A 111 -17.66 -0.03 -8.79
CA GLY A 111 -18.59 1.04 -8.45
C GLY A 111 -18.20 1.87 -7.22
N THR A 112 -17.02 1.65 -6.64
CA THR A 112 -16.50 2.42 -5.50
C THR A 112 -15.32 3.32 -5.89
N SER A 113 -14.94 4.23 -5.01
CA SER A 113 -13.74 5.08 -5.19
C SER A 113 -12.63 4.67 -4.23
N LEU A 114 -11.45 4.40 -4.78
CA LEU A 114 -10.21 4.19 -4.02
C LEU A 114 -9.57 5.54 -3.73
N VAL A 115 -9.08 5.71 -2.51
CA VAL A 115 -8.41 6.94 -2.10
C VAL A 115 -6.94 6.88 -2.50
N GLY A 116 -6.56 7.68 -3.50
CA GLY A 116 -5.17 7.91 -3.88
C GLY A 116 -4.55 9.10 -3.13
N PRO A 117 -3.22 9.28 -3.23
CA PRO A 117 -2.52 10.41 -2.63
C PRO A 117 -2.97 11.77 -3.18
N THR A 118 -3.17 11.89 -4.50
CA THR A 118 -3.54 13.17 -5.14
C THR A 118 -4.96 13.17 -5.71
N VAL A 119 -5.48 12.02 -6.11
CA VAL A 119 -6.82 11.89 -6.69
C VAL A 119 -7.53 10.63 -6.19
N ASN A 120 -8.86 10.63 -6.21
CA ASN A 120 -9.64 9.43 -5.98
C ASN A 120 -9.85 8.68 -7.30
N TRP A 121 -9.73 7.36 -7.25
CA TRP A 121 -9.81 6.48 -8.42
C TRP A 121 -11.11 5.70 -8.38
N PHE A 122 -12.04 5.98 -9.28
CA PHE A 122 -13.29 5.24 -9.40
C PHE A 122 -13.06 3.91 -10.13
N VAL A 123 -13.48 2.80 -9.52
CA VAL A 123 -13.32 1.45 -10.08
C VAL A 123 -14.48 1.15 -11.01
N GLN A 124 -14.23 1.19 -12.32
CA GLN A 124 -15.24 0.84 -13.34
C GLN A 124 -15.36 -0.67 -13.50
N SER A 125 -14.23 -1.39 -13.44
CA SER A 125 -14.20 -2.85 -13.48
C SER A 125 -13.03 -3.37 -12.63
N ALA A 126 -13.16 -4.61 -12.16
CA ALA A 126 -12.13 -5.33 -11.44
C ALA A 126 -12.26 -6.82 -11.74
N SER A 127 -11.15 -7.48 -12.07
CA SER A 127 -11.08 -8.92 -12.34
C SER A 127 -9.78 -9.46 -11.79
N CYS A 128 -9.82 -10.56 -11.04
CA CYS A 128 -8.64 -11.17 -10.42
C CYS A 128 -8.51 -12.64 -10.84
N ILE A 129 -7.27 -13.14 -10.86
CA ILE A 129 -6.92 -14.54 -11.12
C ILE A 129 -6.19 -15.20 -9.95
#